data_AF-A0A7S0A1B6-F1
#
_entry.id   AF-A0A7S0A1B6-F1
#
_cell.length_a   1.000
_cell.length_b   1.000
_cell.length_c   1.000
_cell.angle_alpha   90.00
_cell.angle_beta   90.00
_cell.angle_gamma   90.00
#
_symmetry.space_group_name_H-M   'P 1'
#
loop_
_entity.id
_entity.type
_entity.pdbx_description
1 polymer ?
#
loop_
_entity_poly.entity_id
_entity_poly.type
_entity_poly.pdbx_seq_one_letter_code
_entity_poly.pdbx_strand_id
1 'polypeptide(L)'
;VSKMRNHLLKSPFCVHPKTGRVCVPIADIQKFDPFQDAPTLPQLMKELNESKKEDSSDKDNMRDDTPQSKSEEQWKNTSLKESFEYFQNSFLSPLQSSWRA
;
A
#
# COMPACT_ATOMS: atom_id res chain seq x y z
N VAL A 1 11.58 -11.80 19.44
CA VAL A 1 10.80 -12.78 18.65
C VAL A 1 11.65 -13.80 17.88
N SER A 2 12.96 -13.94 18.12
CA SER A 2 13.83 -14.78 17.25
C SER A 2 14.11 -16.20 17.77
N LYS A 3 13.69 -16.54 19.00
CA LYS A 3 14.11 -17.78 19.68
C LYS A 3 13.20 -18.99 19.45
N MET A 4 11.93 -18.79 19.09
CA MET A 4 10.94 -19.85 18.93
C MET A 4 10.27 -19.74 17.55
N ARG A 5 9.95 -20.89 16.96
CA ARG A 5 9.34 -20.98 15.62
C ARG A 5 7.87 -20.53 15.57
N ASN A 6 7.18 -20.53 16.71
CA ASN A 6 5.75 -20.20 16.82
C ASN A 6 5.49 -18.74 17.26
N HIS A 7 6.51 -17.87 17.24
CA HIS A 7 6.27 -16.47 17.51
C HIS A 7 5.41 -15.84 16.42
N LEU A 8 4.31 -15.22 16.84
CA LEU A 8 3.49 -14.40 15.96
C LEU A 8 4.11 -13.01 15.88
N LEU A 9 4.23 -12.50 14.66
CA LEU A 9 4.66 -11.13 14.40
C LEU A 9 3.60 -10.45 13.53
N LYS A 10 3.51 -9.12 13.66
CA LYS A 10 2.67 -8.28 12.84
C LYS A 10 3.01 -8.47 11.35
N SER A 11 2.00 -8.61 10.51
CA SER A 11 2.18 -8.65 9.06
C SER A 11 2.66 -7.30 8.52
N PRO A 12 3.44 -7.27 7.42
CA PRO A 12 3.64 -6.05 6.64
C PRO A 12 2.30 -5.46 6.21
N PHE A 13 2.27 -4.14 6.02
CA PHE A 13 1.10 -3.35 5.59
C PHE A 13 -0.13 -3.40 6.51
N CYS A 14 -0.04 -4.01 7.70
CA CYS A 14 -1.08 -3.84 8.72
C CYS A 14 -1.26 -2.37 9.11
N VAL A 15 -2.50 -1.98 9.43
CA VAL A 15 -2.78 -0.67 10.04
C VAL A 15 -2.58 -0.78 11.55
N HIS A 16 -1.78 0.11 12.12
CA HIS A 16 -1.59 0.18 13.57
C HIS A 16 -2.82 0.82 14.23
N PRO A 17 -3.51 0.15 15.18
CA PRO A 17 -4.86 0.54 15.61
C PRO A 17 -4.92 1.90 16.28
N LYS A 18 -3.87 2.29 17.02
CA LYS A 18 -3.85 3.57 17.75
C LYS A 18 -3.47 4.77 16.87
N THR A 19 -2.65 4.54 15.84
CA THR A 19 -2.08 5.64 15.04
C THR A 19 -2.70 5.73 13.65
N GLY A 20 -3.43 4.70 13.22
CA GLY A 20 -3.95 4.60 11.86
C GLY A 20 -2.88 4.45 10.78
N ARG A 21 -1.59 4.38 11.14
CA ARG A 21 -0.48 4.29 10.18
C ARG A 21 -0.34 2.90 9.59
N VAL A 22 -0.06 2.83 8.30
CA VAL A 22 0.26 1.60 7.59
C VAL A 22 1.70 1.19 7.87
N CYS A 23 1.92 -0.08 8.16
CA CYS A 23 3.24 -0.63 8.46
C CYS A 23 4.01 -0.93 7.17
N VAL A 24 4.57 0.12 6.57
CA VAL A 24 5.31 0.06 5.31
C VAL A 24 6.75 -0.48 5.49
N PRO A 25 7.35 -1.07 4.45
CA PRO A 25 8.78 -1.39 4.46
C PRO A 25 9.63 -0.13 4.58
N ILE A 26 10.77 -0.24 5.25
CA ILE A 26 11.71 0.87 5.43
C ILE A 26 12.90 0.65 4.50
N ALA A 27 13.10 1.55 3.54
CA ALA A 27 14.18 1.46 2.56
C ALA A 27 15.52 1.97 3.11
N ASP A 28 15.53 3.14 3.75
CA ASP A 28 16.70 3.75 4.38
C ASP A 28 16.34 4.19 5.79
N ILE A 29 16.91 3.49 6.78
CA ILE A 29 16.62 3.74 8.19
C ILE A 29 17.07 5.12 8.67
N GLN A 30 18.05 5.75 8.01
CA GLN A 30 18.57 7.06 8.41
C GLN A 30 17.70 8.21 7.87
N LYS A 31 16.90 7.96 6.84
CA LYS A 31 16.05 8.97 6.19
C LYS A 31 14.57 8.83 6.52
N PHE A 32 14.15 7.67 7.00
CA PHE A 32 12.76 7.37 7.27
C PHE A 32 12.23 8.11 8.50
N ASP A 33 11.23 8.98 8.29
CA ASP A 33 10.43 9.61 9.35
C ASP A 33 9.10 8.85 9.53
N PRO A 34 8.89 8.13 10.65
CA PRO A 34 7.66 7.40 10.93
C PRO A 34 6.39 8.26 10.94
N PHE A 35 6.50 9.57 11.13
CA PHE A 35 5.36 10.48 11.22
C PHE A 35 4.93 11.04 9.86
N GLN A 36 5.88 11.20 8.93
CA GLN A 36 5.66 11.76 7.59
C GLN A 36 5.57 10.67 6.52
N ASP A 37 6.44 9.67 6.56
CA ASP A 37 6.61 8.71 5.46
C ASP A 37 5.65 7.52 5.56
N ALA A 38 5.09 7.24 6.74
CA ALA A 38 4.11 6.18 6.93
C ALA A 38 2.68 6.71 6.74
N PRO A 39 1.99 6.39 5.63
CA PRO A 39 0.67 6.94 5.35
C PRO A 39 -0.36 6.42 6.37
N THR A 40 -1.40 7.22 6.59
CA THR A 40 -2.50 6.84 7.48
C THR A 40 -3.70 6.30 6.70
N LEU A 41 -4.45 5.37 7.28
CA LEU A 41 -5.67 4.84 6.66
C LEU A 41 -6.68 5.96 6.27
N PRO A 42 -6.97 6.97 7.11
CA PRO A 42 -7.85 8.07 6.71
C PRO A 42 -7.31 8.88 5.54
N GLN A 43 -5.99 9.09 5.47
CA GLN A 43 -5.35 9.77 4.34
C GLN A 43 -5.53 8.97 3.05
N LEU A 44 -5.23 7.67 3.07
CA LEU A 44 -5.39 6.80 1.90
C LEU A 44 -6.84 6.74 1.41
N MET A 45 -7.80 6.70 2.34
CA MET A 45 -9.23 6.76 1.99
C MET A 45 -9.61 8.09 1.33
N LYS A 46 -9.05 9.21 1.80
CA LYS A 46 -9.28 10.53 1.22
C LYS A 46 -8.71 10.60 -0.20
N GLU A 47 -7.45 10.22 -0.38
CA GLU A 47 -6.77 10.19 -1.69
C GLU A 47 -7.56 9.33 -2.68
N LEU A 48 -8.00 8.14 -2.28
CA LEU A 48 -8.80 7.25 -3.11
C LEU A 48 -10.14 7.87 -3.55
N ASN A 49 -10.80 8.60 -2.66
CA ASN A 49 -12.07 9.26 -2.98
C ASN A 49 -11.88 10.50 -3.87
N GLU A 50 -10.75 11.19 -3.75
CA GLU A 50 -10.39 12.33 -4.59
C GLU A 50 -10.04 11.88 -6.01
N SER A 51 -9.22 10.83 -6.17
CA SER A 51 -8.91 10.26 -7.49
C SER A 51 -10.16 9.82 -8.25
N LYS A 52 -11.18 9.30 -7.56
CA LYS A 52 -12.47 8.91 -8.19
C LYS A 52 -13.26 10.11 -8.73
N LYS A 53 -13.14 11.28 -8.12
CA LYS A 53 -13.88 12.49 -8.54
C LYS A 53 -13.27 13.09 -9.81
N GLU A 54 -11.95 13.06 -9.94
CA GLU A 54 -11.25 13.53 -11.15
C GLU A 54 -11.59 12.67 -12.38
N ASP A 55 -11.76 11.36 -12.20
CA ASP A 55 -12.22 10.46 -13.28
C ASP A 55 -13.69 10.68 -13.68
N SER A 56 -14.48 11.40 -12.86
CA SER A 56 -15.93 11.57 -13.04
C SER A 56 -16.30 12.87 -13.76
N SER A 57 -15.41 13.85 -13.88
CA SER A 57 -15.70 15.14 -14.52
C SER A 57 -15.83 15.09 -16.05
N ASP A 58 -15.51 13.96 -16.69
CA ASP A 58 -15.61 13.79 -18.16
C ASP A 58 -16.55 12.66 -18.63
N LYS A 59 -17.31 12.01 -17.74
CA LYS A 59 -18.26 10.95 -18.14
C LYS A 59 -19.58 11.02 -17.39
N ASP A 60 -20.41 11.96 -17.83
CA ASP A 60 -21.85 11.85 -17.64
C ASP A 60 -22.35 10.61 -18.40
N ASN A 61 -23.03 9.70 -17.70
CA ASN A 61 -23.68 8.46 -18.17
C ASN A 61 -22.79 7.23 -18.50
N MET A 62 -22.48 6.42 -17.48
CA MET A 62 -22.80 4.98 -17.52
C MET A 62 -22.66 4.35 -16.12
N ARG A 63 -23.77 3.84 -15.57
CA ARG A 63 -23.74 2.90 -14.45
C ARG A 63 -23.16 1.59 -14.98
N ASP A 64 -21.87 1.36 -14.79
CA ASP A 64 -21.27 0.05 -15.04
C ASP A 64 -20.88 -0.60 -13.71
N ASP A 65 -21.58 -1.68 -13.41
CA ASP A 65 -21.55 -2.47 -12.19
C ASP A 65 -20.50 -3.61 -12.33
N THR A 66 -19.30 -3.28 -12.81
CA THR A 66 -18.17 -4.20 -12.94
C THR A 66 -17.12 -3.92 -11.86
N PRO A 67 -17.04 -4.71 -10.77
CA PRO A 67 -16.31 -4.30 -9.56
C PRO A 67 -14.79 -4.47 -9.58
N GLN A 68 -14.19 -5.08 -10.62
CA GLN A 68 -12.94 -5.83 -10.41
C GLN A 68 -11.70 -5.30 -11.14
N SER A 69 -11.82 -4.56 -12.25
CA SER A 69 -10.66 -4.06 -13.00
C SER A 69 -10.21 -2.65 -12.60
N LYS A 70 -11.13 -1.77 -12.17
CA LYS A 70 -10.79 -0.40 -11.73
C LYS A 70 -10.10 -0.34 -10.36
N SER A 71 -10.37 -1.29 -9.46
CA SER A 71 -9.83 -1.26 -8.10
C SER A 71 -8.32 -1.51 -8.04
N GLU A 72 -7.78 -2.31 -8.97
CA GLU A 72 -6.35 -2.66 -9.02
C GLU A 72 -5.44 -1.48 -9.41
N GLU A 73 -6.00 -0.43 -10.02
CA GLU A 73 -5.25 0.76 -10.40
C GLU A 73 -5.44 1.92 -9.42
N GLN A 74 -6.59 2.00 -8.76
CA GLN A 74 -6.91 3.14 -7.90
C GLN A 74 -5.95 3.32 -6.71
N TRP A 75 -5.47 2.24 -6.10
CA TRP A 75 -4.51 2.35 -5.00
C TRP A 75 -3.15 2.91 -5.46
N LYS A 76 -2.82 2.79 -6.75
CA LYS A 76 -1.61 3.39 -7.34
C LYS A 76 -1.68 4.91 -7.33
N ASN A 77 -2.86 5.50 -7.18
CA ASN A 77 -3.02 6.95 -7.07
C ASN A 77 -2.97 7.46 -5.61
N THR A 78 -2.52 6.61 -4.68
CA THR A 78 -2.38 6.95 -3.25
C THR A 78 -0.91 6.97 -2.84
N SER A 79 -0.64 7.60 -1.69
CA SER A 79 0.65 7.62 -1.02
C SER A 79 1.17 6.23 -0.63
N LEU A 80 0.34 5.17 -0.71
CA LEU A 80 0.78 3.79 -0.50
C LEU A 80 1.64 3.24 -1.66
N LYS A 81 1.50 3.80 -2.87
CA LYS A 81 2.14 3.29 -4.09
C LYS A 81 3.63 3.08 -3.94
N GLU A 82 4.35 4.10 -3.51
CA GLU A 82 5.81 4.10 -3.45
C GLU A 82 6.33 2.99 -2.53
N SER A 83 5.74 2.87 -1.33
CA SER A 83 6.09 1.84 -0.37
C SER A 83 5.84 0.41 -0.88
N PHE A 84 4.75 0.21 -1.62
CA PHE A 84 4.44 -1.09 -2.20
C PHE A 84 5.32 -1.43 -3.40
N GLU A 85 5.57 -0.48 -4.29
CA GLU A 85 6.46 -0.68 -5.44
C GLU A 85 7.89 -1.00 -4.99
N TYR A 86 8.37 -0.32 -3.94
CA TYR A 86 9.64 -0.68 -3.30
C TYR A 86 9.64 -2.14 -2.80
N PHE A 87 8.60 -2.56 -2.07
CA PHE A 87 8.48 -3.95 -1.62
C PHE A 87 8.48 -4.95 -2.78
N GLN A 88 7.72 -4.65 -3.83
CA GLN A 88 7.58 -5.52 -5.00
C GLN A 88 8.92 -5.66 -5.75
N ASN A 89 9.59 -4.55 -6.00
CA ASN A 89 10.78 -4.51 -6.85
C ASN A 89 12.04 -4.92 -6.10
N SER A 90 12.20 -4.48 -4.85
CA SER A 90 13.42 -4.73 -4.07
C SER A 90 13.40 -6.03 -3.27
N PHE A 91 12.21 -6.57 -2.95
CA PHE A 91 12.10 -7.78 -2.15
C PHE A 91 11.38 -8.93 -2.87
N LEU A 92 10.14 -8.74 -3.34
CA LEU A 92 9.36 -9.85 -3.91
C LEU A 92 9.92 -10.37 -5.24
N SER A 93 10.31 -9.48 -6.15
CA SER A 93 10.79 -9.88 -7.49
C SER A 93 12.13 -10.63 -7.44
N PRO A 94 13.14 -10.19 -6.64
CA PRO A 94 14.35 -10.96 -6.41
C PRO A 94 14.08 -12.29 -5.72
N LEU A 95 13.22 -12.32 -4.70
CA LEU A 95 12.85 -13.55 -4.00
C LEU A 95 12.24 -14.57 -4.96
N GLN A 96 11.25 -14.15 -5.76
CA GLN A 96 10.62 -15.00 -6.77
C GLN A 96 11.60 -15.50 -7.83
N SER A 97 12.53 -14.66 -8.27
CA SER A 97 13.55 -15.02 -9.25
C SER A 97 14.51 -16.08 -8.68
N SER A 98 14.96 -15.91 -7.43
CA SER A 98 15.84 -16.87 -6.76
C SER A 98 15.19 -18.25 -6.53
N TRP A 99 13.86 -18.32 -6.45
CA TRP A 99 13.13 -19.58 -6.27
C TRP A 99 12.86 -20.32 -7.59
N ARG A 100 13.03 -19.63 -8.72
CA ARG A 100 12.86 -20.20 -10.07
C ARG A 100 14.19 -20.64 -10.70
N ALA A 101 15.32 -20.21 -10.14
CA ALA A 101 16.66 -20.66 -10.51
C ALA A 101 16.98 -22.00 -9.83
#